data_AF-A0A6L5YPU2-F1
#
_entry.id   AF-A0A6L5YPU2-F1
#
_cell.length_a   1.000
_cell.length_b   1.000
_cell.length_c   1.000
_cell.angle_alpha   90.00
_cell.angle_beta   90.00
_cell.angle_gamma   90.00
#
_symmetry.space_group_name_H-M   'P 1'
#
loop_
_entity.id
_entity.type
_entity.pdbx_description
1 polymer ?
#
loop_
_entity_poly.entity_id
_entity_poly.type
_entity_poly.pdbx_seq_one_letter_code
_entity_poly.pdbx_strand_id
1 'polypeptide(L)'
;MEESSKFTPYDEKMQTRELQMLKTMVPYMSGTRQKQIAIFIQYLELQNTLKLFSGSQGGLAICEIPEGTDRRSSMLNAMRQYCSPKEQETIDMLLNMFSILDNYELFLK
;
A
#
# COMPACT_ATOMS: atom_id res chain seq x y z
N MET A 1 14.47 -13.08 -11.49
CA MET A 1 14.65 -12.49 -10.16
C MET A 1 13.29 -12.58 -9.50
N GLU A 2 13.17 -13.33 -8.41
CA GLU A 2 11.92 -13.39 -7.66
C GLU A 2 11.64 -11.97 -7.14
N GLU A 3 10.58 -11.35 -7.64
CA GLU A 3 9.98 -10.20 -6.96
C GLU A 3 9.50 -10.71 -5.61
N SER A 4 10.35 -10.58 -4.59
CA SER A 4 9.93 -10.72 -3.20
C SER A 4 8.79 -9.72 -3.04
N SER A 5 7.57 -10.24 -2.90
CA SER A 5 6.39 -9.42 -2.65
C SER A 5 6.64 -8.66 -1.35
N LYS A 6 7.00 -7.39 -1.49
CA LYS A 6 7.20 -6.50 -0.35
C LYS A 6 5.82 -6.09 0.14
N PHE A 7 5.54 -6.35 1.41
CA PHE A 7 4.32 -5.81 2.02
C PHE A 7 4.38 -4.29 2.04
N THR A 8 3.24 -3.66 1.72
CA THR A 8 3.05 -2.24 1.98
C THR A 8 2.76 -2.02 3.46
N PRO A 9 2.98 -0.81 4.01
CA PRO A 9 2.51 -0.48 5.36
C PRO A 9 1.01 -0.72 5.55
N TYR A 10 0.24 -0.65 4.45
CA TYR A 10 -1.18 -1.01 4.43
C TYR A 10 -1.39 -2.52 4.60
N ASP A 11 -0.63 -3.36 3.88
CA ASP A 11 -0.69 -4.81 4.03
C ASP A 11 -0.27 -5.27 5.43
N GLU A 12 0.77 -4.66 6.01
CA GLU A 12 1.24 -4.98 7.37
C GLU A 12 0.15 -4.81 8.43
N LYS A 13 -0.79 -3.88 8.21
CA LYS A 13 -1.93 -3.67 9.11
C LYS A 13 -3.08 -4.64 8.91
N MET A 14 -3.27 -5.14 7.70
CA MET A 14 -4.38 -6.03 7.38
C MET A 14 -4.03 -7.51 7.58
N GLN A 15 -2.78 -7.87 7.28
CA GLN A 15 -2.32 -9.24 7.27
C GLN A 15 -1.74 -9.63 8.63
N THR A 16 -2.58 -10.18 9.51
CA THR A 16 -2.13 -10.67 10.83
C THR A 16 -1.34 -11.97 10.71
N ARG A 17 -0.54 -12.29 11.73
CA ARG A 17 0.21 -13.54 11.81
C ARG A 17 -0.69 -14.77 11.65
N GLU A 18 -1.88 -14.73 12.24
CA GLU A 18 -2.88 -15.79 12.16
C GLU A 18 -3.40 -15.97 10.74
N LEU A 19 -3.64 -14.89 10.01
CA LEU A 19 -4.03 -14.96 8.60
C LEU A 19 -2.94 -15.53 7.72
N GLN A 20 -1.68 -15.16 7.96
CA GLN A 20 -0.56 -15.76 7.23
C GLN A 20 -0.46 -17.27 7.50
N MET A 21 -0.63 -17.70 8.75
CA MET A 21 -0.65 -19.13 9.09
C MET A 21 -1.81 -19.86 8.39
N LEU A 22 -2.97 -19.24 8.22
CA LEU A 22 -4.09 -19.85 7.47
C LEU A 22 -3.81 -19.90 5.95
N LYS A 23 -3.19 -18.85 5.39
CA LYS A 23 -2.82 -18.78 3.97
C LYS A 23 -1.84 -19.88 3.57
N THR A 24 -0.88 -20.24 4.43
CA THR A 24 0.07 -21.32 4.12
C THR A 24 -0.61 -22.68 3.95
N MET A 25 -1.81 -22.88 4.51
CA MET A 25 -2.54 -24.14 4.38
C MET A 25 -3.23 -24.28 3.01
N VAL A 26 -3.56 -23.17 2.35
CA VAL A 26 -4.36 -23.14 1.11
C VAL A 26 -3.77 -24.00 -0.02
N PRO A 27 -2.45 -23.94 -0.32
CA PRO A 27 -1.86 -24.77 -1.38
C PRO A 27 -1.97 -26.28 -1.14
N TYR A 28 -2.12 -26.71 0.12
CA TYR A 28 -2.20 -28.12 0.50
C TYR A 28 -3.65 -28.66 0.54
N MET A 29 -4.65 -27.81 0.27
CA MET A 29 -6.05 -28.21 0.22
C MET A 29 -6.47 -28.55 -1.21
N SER A 30 -7.41 -29.49 -1.38
CA SER A 30 -7.92 -29.91 -2.69
C SER A 30 -9.32 -29.40 -3.00
N GLY A 31 -9.56 -29.07 -4.28
CA GLY A 31 -10.88 -28.84 -4.87
C GLY A 31 -11.70 -27.73 -4.21
N THR A 32 -12.97 -28.02 -3.92
CA THR A 32 -13.94 -27.07 -3.37
C THR A 32 -13.51 -26.47 -2.02
N ARG A 33 -12.81 -27.25 -1.18
CA ARG A 33 -12.38 -26.81 0.16
C ARG A 33 -11.32 -25.72 0.09
N GLN A 34 -10.40 -25.84 -0.87
CA GLN A 34 -9.39 -24.81 -1.12
C GLN A 34 -10.05 -23.46 -1.45
N LYS A 35 -11.05 -23.48 -2.34
CA LYS A 35 -11.82 -22.28 -2.71
C LYS A 35 -12.56 -21.69 -1.51
N GLN A 36 -13.22 -22.53 -0.71
CA GLN A 36 -13.97 -22.07 0.48
C GLN A 36 -13.06 -21.41 1.52
N ILE A 37 -11.90 -22.00 1.81
CA ILE A 37 -10.93 -21.43 2.76
C ILE A 37 -10.29 -20.15 2.21
N ALA A 38 -9.96 -20.09 0.92
CA ALA A 38 -9.44 -18.87 0.31
C ALA A 38 -10.44 -17.70 0.44
N ILE A 39 -11.73 -17.95 0.16
CA ILE A 39 -12.80 -16.95 0.34
C ILE A 39 -12.92 -16.53 1.81
N PHE A 40 -12.87 -17.49 2.74
CA PHE A 40 -12.96 -17.20 4.16
C PHE A 40 -11.79 -16.33 4.66
N ILE A 41 -10.57 -16.62 4.22
CA ILE A 41 -9.40 -15.78 4.51
C ILE A 41 -9.61 -14.36 3.98
N GLN A 42 -10.10 -14.21 2.74
CA GLN A 42 -10.39 -12.88 2.16
C GLN A 42 -11.45 -12.12 2.97
N TYR A 43 -12.45 -12.83 3.49
CA TYR A 43 -13.45 -12.24 4.37
C TYR A 43 -12.86 -11.72 5.68
N LEU A 44 -11.95 -12.48 6.30
CA LEU A 44 -11.26 -12.04 7.52
C LEU A 44 -10.35 -10.83 7.26
N GLU A 45 -9.65 -10.79 6.13
CA GLU A 45 -8.89 -9.60 5.72
C GLU A 45 -9.80 -8.38 5.58
N LEU A 46 -10.95 -8.54 4.93
CA LEU A 46 -11.94 -7.46 4.81
C LEU A 46 -12.44 -7.00 6.18
N GLN A 47 -12.67 -7.90 7.12
CA GLN A 47 -13.03 -7.51 8.49
C GLN A 47 -11.91 -6.71 9.17
N ASN A 48 -10.64 -7.09 8.98
CA ASN A 48 -9.51 -6.32 9.50
C ASN A 48 -9.45 -4.93 8.86
N THR A 49 -9.74 -4.82 7.56
CA THR A 49 -9.89 -3.53 6.87
C THR A 49 -10.95 -2.66 7.51
N LEU A 50 -12.15 -3.19 7.70
CA LEU A 50 -13.24 -2.43 8.30
C LEU A 50 -12.89 -1.99 9.72
N LYS A 51 -12.21 -2.83 10.51
CA LYS A 51 -11.71 -2.48 11.86
C LYS A 51 -10.67 -1.37 11.81
N LEU A 52 -9.73 -1.43 10.86
CA LEU A 52 -8.71 -0.42 10.65
C LEU A 52 -9.34 0.96 10.41
N PHE A 53 -10.38 1.04 9.57
CA PHE A 53 -11.03 2.30 9.23
C PHE A 53 -12.12 2.75 10.22
N SER A 54 -12.60 1.89 11.12
CA SER A 54 -13.64 2.22 12.12
C SER A 54 -13.09 2.67 13.48
N GLY A 55 -11.78 2.55 13.71
CA GLY A 55 -11.12 3.08 14.92
C GLY A 55 -11.12 4.62 14.97
N SER A 56 -11.23 5.20 16.16
CA SER A 56 -11.27 6.66 16.41
C SER A 56 -10.00 7.42 15.98
N GLN A 57 -8.89 6.70 15.81
CA GLN A 57 -7.73 7.15 15.04
C GLN A 57 -7.80 6.41 13.72
N GLY A 58 -8.34 7.04 12.67
CA GLY A 58 -8.55 6.41 11.37
C GLY A 58 -7.27 5.68 10.95
N GLY A 59 -7.37 4.39 10.63
CA GLY A 59 -6.23 3.47 10.60
C GLY A 59 -5.15 3.70 9.54
N LEU A 60 -5.13 4.89 8.93
CA LEU A 60 -4.03 5.43 8.13
C LEU A 60 -3.39 6.70 8.74
N ALA A 61 -3.48 6.90 10.05
CA ALA A 61 -2.59 7.84 10.78
C ALA A 61 -1.08 7.55 10.55
N ILE A 62 -0.74 6.42 9.92
CA ILE A 62 0.63 6.03 9.51
C ILE A 62 1.15 6.84 8.32
N CYS A 63 0.24 7.40 7.52
CA CYS A 63 0.56 8.33 6.46
C CYS A 63 -0.08 9.69 6.73
N GLU A 64 -0.27 10.08 8.01
CA GLU A 64 -0.54 11.47 8.35
C GLU A 64 0.69 12.29 7.97
N ILE A 65 0.72 12.66 6.68
CA ILE A 65 1.68 13.57 6.12
C ILE A 65 1.49 14.88 6.88
N PRO A 66 2.52 15.36 7.62
CA PRO A 66 2.42 16.58 8.42
C PRO A 66 1.86 17.72 7.59
N GLU A 67 1.01 18.55 8.20
CA GLU A 67 0.49 19.74 7.51
C GLU A 67 1.65 20.57 6.94
N GLY A 68 1.60 20.86 5.64
CA GLY A 68 2.67 21.57 4.91
C GLY A 68 3.65 20.68 4.14
N THR A 69 3.58 19.35 4.24
CA THR A 69 4.42 18.45 3.42
C THR A 69 3.72 18.15 2.09
N ASP A 70 4.46 18.16 0.97
CA ASP A 70 3.89 17.85 -0.35
C ASP A 70 3.42 16.39 -0.42
N ARG A 71 2.09 16.22 -0.37
CA ARG A 71 1.44 14.91 -0.41
C ARG A 71 1.66 14.19 -1.73
N ARG A 72 1.76 14.92 -2.84
CA ARG A 72 1.94 14.36 -4.18
C ARG A 72 3.31 13.71 -4.29
N SER A 73 4.36 14.44 -3.94
CA SER A 73 5.72 13.91 -3.93
C SER A 73 5.91 12.77 -2.94
N SER A 74 5.31 12.86 -1.75
CA SER A 74 5.40 11.80 -0.74
C SER A 74 4.77 10.48 -1.24
N MET A 75 3.60 10.57 -1.88
CA MET A 75 2.92 9.41 -2.47
C MET A 75 3.73 8.79 -3.61
N LEU A 76 4.23 9.61 -4.53
CA LEU A 76 5.06 9.13 -5.64
C LEU A 76 6.34 8.44 -5.17
N ASN A 77 6.99 8.99 -4.14
CA ASN A 77 8.16 8.35 -3.53
C ASN A 77 7.81 7.02 -2.86
N ALA A 78 6.66 6.93 -2.18
CA ALA A 78 6.17 5.67 -1.61
C ALA A 78 5.81 4.64 -2.68
N MET A 79 5.35 5.05 -3.87
CA MET A 79 5.11 4.15 -5.00
C MET A 79 6.41 3.68 -5.65
N ARG A 80 7.43 4.56 -5.72
CA ARG A 80 8.72 4.30 -6.38
C ARG A 80 9.38 2.99 -5.96
N GLN A 81 9.22 2.58 -4.70
CA GLN A 81 9.80 1.34 -4.15
C GLN A 81 9.20 0.04 -4.71
N TYR A 82 8.04 0.13 -5.37
CA TYR A 82 7.33 -1.01 -6.00
C TYR A 82 7.41 -0.98 -7.53
N CYS A 83 8.09 0.02 -8.11
CA CYS A 83 8.18 0.22 -9.54
C CYS A 83 9.44 -0.41 -10.14
N SER A 84 9.33 -0.87 -11.39
CA SER A 84 10.48 -1.25 -12.21
C SER A 84 11.38 -0.05 -12.53
N PRO A 85 12.65 -0.26 -12.95
CA PRO A 85 13.55 0.85 -13.26
C PRO A 85 12.97 1.86 -14.27
N LYS A 86 12.27 1.37 -15.30
CA LYS A 86 11.62 2.22 -16.32
C LYS A 86 10.45 3.04 -15.74
N GLU A 87 9.69 2.48 -14.81
CA GLU A 87 8.60 3.19 -14.14
C GLU A 87 9.13 4.20 -13.14
N GLN A 88 10.26 3.91 -12.48
CA GLN A 88 10.95 4.87 -11.61
C GLN A 88 11.40 6.11 -12.39
N GLU A 89 11.91 5.95 -13.61
CA GLU A 89 12.24 7.11 -14.48
C GLU A 89 11.01 7.99 -14.74
N THR A 90 9.84 7.38 -14.97
CA THR A 90 8.59 8.12 -15.14
C THR A 90 8.19 8.86 -13.86
N ILE A 91 8.35 8.22 -12.69
CA ILE A 91 8.10 8.86 -11.39
C ILE A 91 9.04 10.05 -11.18
N ASP A 92 10.33 9.87 -11.50
CA ASP A 92 11.34 10.92 -11.33
C ASP A 92 11.05 12.12 -12.26
N MET A 93 10.55 11.88 -13.48
CA MET A 93 10.05 12.95 -14.37
C MET A 93 8.87 13.72 -13.76
N LEU A 94 7.89 13.02 -13.18
CA LEU A 94 6.73 13.65 -12.54
C LEU A 94 7.12 14.48 -11.31
N LEU A 95 8.02 13.96 -10.47
CA LEU A 95 8.55 14.68 -9.30
C LEU A 95 9.27 15.96 -9.71
N ASN A 96 10.09 15.90 -10.77
CA ASN A 96 10.76 17.07 -11.32
C ASN A 96 9.76 18.10 -11.87
N MET A 97 8.72 17.65 -12.57
CA MET A 97 7.64 18.53 -13.05
C MET A 97 6.91 19.24 -11.92
N PHE A 98 6.55 18.54 -10.84
CA PHE A 98 5.91 19.16 -9.67
C PHE A 98 6.82 20.18 -9.00
N SER A 99 8.10 19.86 -8.84
CA SER A 99 9.10 20.80 -8.29
C SER A 99 9.22 22.07 -9.14
N ILE A 100 9.15 21.94 -10.47
CA ILE A 100 9.18 23.08 -11.38
C ILE A 100 7.90 23.93 -11.24
N LEU A 101 6.72 23.31 -11.22
CA LEU A 101 5.44 24.02 -11.07
C LEU A 101 5.33 24.76 -9.74
N ASP A 102 5.72 24.12 -8.63
CA ASP A 102 5.67 24.73 -7.30
C ASP A 102 6.62 25.96 -7.22
N ASN A 103 7.80 25.89 -7.85
CA ASN A 103 8.71 27.03 -7.97
C ASN A 103 8.11 28.17 -8.82
N TYR A 104 7.46 27.86 -9.95
CA TYR A 104 6.82 28.88 -10.78
C TYR A 104 5.66 29.59 -10.07
N GLU A 105 4.84 28.87 -9.29
CA GLU A 105 3.80 29.51 -8.46
C GLU A 105 4.40 30.43 -7.40
N LEU A 106 5.54 30.09 -6.83
CA LEU A 106 6.26 30.95 -5.87
C LEU A 106 6.76 32.25 -6.53
N PHE A 107 7.21 32.21 -7.78
CA PHE A 107 7.70 33.39 -8.51
C PHE A 107 6.59 34.31 -9.03
N LEU A 108 5.38 33.80 -9.22
CA LEU A 108 4.22 34.57 -9.71
C LEU A 108 3.38 35.21 -8.58
N LYS A 109 3.78 35.02 -7.33
CA LYS A 109 3.10 35.51 -6.13
C LYS A 109 3.93 36.57 -5.43
#